data_AF-D6GTR5-F1
#
_entry.id   AF-D6GTR5-F1
#
_cell.length_a   1.000
_cell.length_b   1.000
_cell.length_c   1.000
_cell.angle_alpha   90.00
_cell.angle_beta   90.00
_cell.angle_gamma   90.00
#
_symmetry.space_group_name_H-M   'P 1'
#
loop_
_entity.id
_entity.type
_entity.pdbx_description
1 polymer ?
#
loop_
_entity_poly.entity_id
_entity_poly.type
_entity_poly.pdbx_seq_one_letter_code
_entity_poly.pdbx_strand_id
1 'polypeptide(L)'
;MDEQILNTVYSSSLEFGKNFHRPIIEIIEELYPDISNDEKISIVSYIEQTRNDIENYFYSNYDYKNEDANKELQHRGKQWIKNKYHWMNTENINRSANQGMYYAWRG
;
A
#
# COMPACT_ATOMS: atom_id res chain seq x y z
N MET A 1 -12.76 9.24 -6.02
CA MET A 1 -11.78 9.70 -5.02
C MET A 1 -10.66 10.40 -5.76
N ASP A 2 -10.14 11.48 -5.20
CA ASP A 2 -9.02 12.23 -5.76
C ASP A 2 -7.72 11.42 -5.69
N GLU A 3 -7.03 11.26 -6.83
CA GLU A 3 -5.82 10.44 -6.92
C GLU A 3 -4.65 11.01 -6.14
N GLN A 4 -4.55 12.34 -6.01
CA GLN A 4 -3.51 13.01 -5.23
C GLN A 4 -3.72 12.73 -3.74
N ILE A 5 -4.97 12.80 -3.26
CA ILE A 5 -5.32 12.42 -1.88
C ILE A 5 -4.95 10.97 -1.63
N LEU A 6 -5.37 10.06 -2.52
CA LEU A 6 -5.07 8.62 -2.39
C LEU A 6 -3.56 8.36 -2.34
N ASN A 7 -2.77 8.95 -3.24
CA ASN A 7 -1.31 8.74 -3.23
C ASN A 7 -0.63 9.29 -1.99
N THR A 8 -1.07 10.46 -1.51
CA THR A 8 -0.47 11.10 -0.34
C THR A 8 -0.76 10.30 0.92
N VAL A 9 -2.04 9.97 1.15
CA VAL A 9 -2.48 9.17 2.31
C VAL A 9 -1.85 7.78 2.27
N TYR A 10 -1.85 7.12 1.11
CA TYR A 10 -1.24 5.81 0.96
C TYR A 10 0.26 5.85 1.27
N SER A 11 1.00 6.82 0.71
CA SER A 11 2.44 6.98 0.98
C SER A 11 2.70 7.16 2.47
N SER A 12 1.97 8.05 3.14
CA SER A 12 2.11 8.28 4.58
C SER A 12 1.76 7.05 5.40
N SER A 13 0.78 6.25 4.97
CA SER A 13 0.40 5.00 5.67
C SER A 13 1.48 3.90 5.62
N LEU A 14 2.40 3.98 4.65
CA LEU A 14 3.52 3.04 4.50
C LEU A 14 4.79 3.50 5.24
N GLU A 15 4.82 4.70 5.81
CA GLU A 15 6.05 5.23 6.41
C GLU A 15 6.43 4.54 7.72
N PHE A 16 7.66 4.01 7.76
CA PHE A 16 8.34 3.71 9.01
C PHE A 16 8.96 5.02 9.56
N GLY A 17 8.25 5.68 10.47
CA GLY A 17 8.68 6.96 11.03
C GLY A 17 7.58 7.62 11.85
N LYS A 18 7.36 8.93 11.66
CA LYS A 18 6.31 9.71 12.34
C LYS A 18 4.93 9.05 12.23
N ASN A 19 4.65 8.37 11.12
CA ASN A 19 3.37 7.73 10.83
C ASN A 19 3.32 6.23 11.13
N PHE A 20 4.36 5.66 11.73
CA PHE A 20 4.39 4.25 12.05
C PHE A 20 3.32 3.91 13.10
N HIS A 21 2.46 2.94 12.78
CA HIS A 21 1.27 2.55 13.57
C HIS A 21 0.25 3.66 13.83
N ARG A 22 0.34 4.81 13.14
CA ARG A 22 -0.69 5.83 13.24
C ARG A 22 -1.96 5.38 12.49
N PRO A 23 -3.15 5.55 13.08
CA PRO A 23 -4.41 5.32 12.37
C PRO A 23 -4.48 6.17 11.10
N ILE A 24 -4.93 5.58 9.98
CA ILE A 24 -5.03 6.29 8.70
C ILE A 24 -5.99 7.49 8.81
N ILE A 25 -7.03 7.38 9.65
CA ILE A 25 -7.95 8.49 9.90
C ILE A 25 -7.25 9.73 10.46
N GLU A 26 -6.30 9.56 11.39
CA GLU A 26 -5.53 10.69 11.95
C GLU A 26 -4.63 11.33 10.90
N ILE A 27 -4.04 10.52 10.00
CA ILE A 27 -3.23 11.01 8.88
C ILE A 27 -4.08 11.87 7.94
N ILE A 28 -5.31 11.41 7.63
CA ILE A 28 -6.24 12.14 6.77
C ILE A 28 -6.70 13.44 7.43
N GLU A 29 -7.04 13.41 8.73
CA GLU A 29 -7.45 14.60 9.47
C GLU A 29 -6.33 15.66 9.53
N GLU A 30 -5.07 15.25 9.61
CA GLU A 30 -3.91 16.16 9.60
C GLU A 30 -3.63 16.74 8.20
N LEU A 31 -3.70 15.92 7.14
CA LEU A 31 -3.33 16.34 5.78
C LEU A 31 -4.47 17.02 5.01
N TYR A 32 -5.71 16.60 5.26
CA TYR A 32 -6.91 17.00 4.54
C TYR A 32 -8.06 17.29 5.53
N PRO A 33 -7.93 18.32 6.38
CA PRO A 33 -8.93 18.62 7.41
C PRO A 33 -10.32 18.92 6.82
N ASP A 34 -10.36 19.55 5.65
CA ASP A 34 -11.55 20.13 5.03
C ASP A 34 -12.44 19.13 4.26
N ILE A 35 -11.97 17.89 4.03
CA ILE A 35 -12.79 16.88 3.35
C ILE A 35 -13.87 16.34 4.31
N SER A 36 -15.01 15.93 3.75
CA SER A 36 -16.14 15.45 4.56
C SER A 36 -15.80 14.17 5.33
N ASN A 37 -16.41 13.97 6.50
CA ASN A 37 -16.15 12.76 7.30
C ASN A 37 -16.50 11.47 6.55
N ASP A 38 -17.56 11.47 5.73
CA ASP A 38 -17.92 10.30 4.91
C ASP A 38 -16.84 9.98 3.87
N GLU A 39 -16.22 11.01 3.30
CA GLU A 39 -15.09 10.85 2.39
C GLU A 39 -13.84 10.36 3.12
N LYS A 40 -13.54 10.88 4.32
CA LYS A 40 -12.44 10.37 5.17
C LYS A 40 -12.60 8.87 5.44
N ILE A 41 -13.79 8.45 5.89
CA ILE A 41 -14.10 7.04 6.18
C ILE A 41 -13.94 6.18 4.91
N SER A 42 -14.43 6.66 3.78
CA SER A 42 -14.30 5.96 2.49
C SER A 42 -12.84 5.78 2.08
N ILE A 43 -12.01 6.81 2.26
CA ILE A 43 -10.57 6.75 1.97
C ILE A 43 -9.87 5.77 2.91
N VAL A 44 -10.14 5.83 4.23
CA VAL A 44 -9.55 4.89 5.20
C VAL A 44 -9.81 3.45 4.77
N SER A 45 -11.09 3.10 4.57
CA SER A 45 -11.48 1.74 4.20
C SER A 45 -10.82 1.28 2.90
N TYR A 46 -10.76 2.15 1.90
CA TYR A 46 -10.15 1.83 0.62
C TYR A 46 -8.63 1.63 0.70
N ILE A 47 -7.93 2.46 1.49
CA ILE A 47 -6.48 2.36 1.68
C ILE A 47 -6.12 1.10 2.47
N GLU A 48 -6.86 0.78 3.53
CA GLU A 48 -6.68 -0.46 4.31
C GLU A 48 -6.90 -1.70 3.45
N GLN A 49 -7.98 -1.72 2.66
CA GLN A 49 -8.25 -2.81 1.74
C GLN A 49 -7.13 -2.95 0.69
N THR A 50 -6.67 -1.83 0.13
CA THR A 50 -5.58 -1.82 -0.86
C THR A 50 -4.29 -2.41 -0.27
N ARG A 51 -3.94 -2.05 0.96
CA ARG A 51 -2.76 -2.61 1.65
C ARG A 51 -2.91 -4.11 1.87
N ASN A 52 -4.04 -4.54 2.43
CA ASN A 52 -4.31 -5.96 2.69
C ASN A 52 -4.27 -6.78 1.40
N ASP A 53 -4.85 -6.29 0.31
CA ASP A 53 -4.83 -6.96 -0.99
C ASP A 53 -3.40 -7.15 -1.52
N ILE A 54 -2.56 -6.12 -1.38
CA ILE A 54 -1.17 -6.18 -1.83
C ILE A 54 -0.35 -7.13 -0.96
N GLU A 55 -0.47 -7.02 0.36
CA GLU A 55 0.21 -7.91 1.31
C GLU A 55 -0.18 -9.38 1.05
N ASN A 56 -1.48 -9.65 0.90
CA ASN A 56 -1.99 -10.99 0.57
C ASN A 56 -1.48 -11.50 -0.78
N TYR A 57 -1.37 -10.63 -1.79
CA TYR A 57 -0.80 -11.00 -3.09
C TYR A 57 0.63 -11.50 -2.92
N PHE A 58 1.49 -10.78 -2.21
CA PHE A 58 2.87 -11.21 -2.00
C PHE A 58 2.94 -12.46 -1.12
N TYR A 59 2.21 -12.48 0.00
CA TYR A 59 2.20 -13.61 0.92
C TYR A 59 1.78 -14.93 0.25
N SER A 60 0.72 -14.89 -0.57
CA SER A 60 0.19 -16.08 -1.23
C SER A 60 1.08 -16.62 -2.35
N ASN A 61 1.99 -15.80 -2.88
CA ASN A 61 2.85 -16.15 -4.02
C ASN A 61 4.33 -16.30 -3.63
N TYR A 62 4.69 -16.02 -2.37
CA TYR A 62 6.06 -16.12 -1.90
C TYR A 62 6.47 -17.58 -1.67
N ASP A 63 7.65 -17.97 -2.16
CA ASP A 63 8.19 -19.32 -1.99
C ASP A 63 9.46 -19.29 -1.14
N TYR A 64 9.39 -19.76 0.11
CA TYR A 64 10.51 -19.79 1.04
C TYR A 64 11.70 -20.65 0.58
N LYS A 65 11.53 -21.50 -0.44
CA LYS A 65 12.57 -22.40 -0.95
C LYS A 65 13.16 -21.95 -2.28
N ASN A 66 12.63 -20.88 -2.89
CA ASN A 66 12.98 -20.49 -4.26
C ASN A 66 13.24 -18.98 -4.39
N GLU A 67 14.50 -18.58 -4.16
CA GLU A 67 14.92 -17.18 -4.26
C GLU A 67 14.75 -16.58 -5.66
N ASP A 68 14.95 -17.37 -6.72
CA ASP A 68 14.82 -16.86 -8.09
C ASP A 68 13.36 -16.59 -8.47
N ALA A 69 12.43 -17.46 -8.03
CA ALA A 69 10.99 -17.19 -8.16
C ALA A 69 10.56 -15.92 -7.41
N ASN A 70 11.18 -15.64 -6.26
CA ASN A 70 10.91 -14.45 -5.45
C ASN A 70 11.45 -13.15 -6.09
N LYS A 71 12.60 -13.21 -6.80
CA LYS A 71 13.07 -12.07 -7.61
C LYS A 71 12.06 -11.73 -8.72
N GLU A 72 11.50 -12.75 -9.38
CA GLU A 72 10.47 -12.54 -10.40
C GLU A 72 9.14 -12.07 -9.79
N LEU A 73 8.77 -12.56 -8.61
CA LEU A 73 7.58 -12.15 -7.88
C LEU A 73 7.55 -10.64 -7.65
N GLN A 74 8.66 -10.04 -7.26
CA GLN A 74 8.71 -8.58 -7.05
C GLN A 74 8.36 -7.81 -8.34
N HIS A 75 8.89 -8.25 -9.50
CA HIS A 75 8.57 -7.62 -10.78
C HIS A 75 7.10 -7.80 -11.16
N ARG A 76 6.58 -9.03 -11.06
CA ARG A 76 5.16 -9.35 -11.35
C ARG A 76 4.21 -8.60 -10.41
N GLY A 77 4.56 -8.49 -9.14
CA GLY A 77 3.81 -7.74 -8.14
C GLY A 77 3.70 -6.26 -8.50
N LYS A 78 4.80 -5.60 -8.93
CA LYS A 78 4.75 -4.21 -9.40
C LYS A 78 3.80 -4.03 -10.59
N GLN A 79 3.82 -4.95 -11.56
CA GLN A 79 2.90 -4.91 -12.70
C GLN A 79 1.45 -5.14 -12.27
N TRP A 80 1.22 -6.09 -11.36
CA TRP A 80 -0.11 -6.37 -10.81
C TRP A 80 -0.68 -5.15 -10.07
N ILE A 81 0.10 -4.51 -9.20
CA ILE A 81 -0.31 -3.28 -8.50
C ILE A 81 -0.66 -2.19 -9.52
N LYS A 82 0.23 -1.93 -10.48
CA LYS A 82 0.03 -0.91 -11.52
C LYS A 82 -1.25 -1.14 -12.34
N ASN A 83 -1.56 -2.40 -12.64
CA ASN A 83 -2.74 -2.76 -13.43
C ASN A 83 -4.03 -2.73 -12.60
N LYS A 84 -3.96 -3.01 -11.29
CA LYS A 84 -5.14 -3.03 -10.41
C LYS A 84 -5.48 -1.65 -9.82
N TYR A 85 -4.46 -0.85 -9.51
CA TYR A 85 -4.60 0.45 -8.85
C TYR A 85 -4.03 1.57 -9.73
N HIS A 86 -4.78 1.96 -10.77
CA HIS A 86 -4.34 2.95 -11.77
C HIS A 86 -3.98 4.33 -11.20
N TRP A 87 -4.57 4.69 -10.06
CA TRP A 87 -4.25 5.93 -9.35
C TRP A 87 -2.86 5.90 -8.73
N MET A 88 -2.30 4.72 -8.43
CA MET A 88 -1.08 4.60 -7.63
C MET A 88 0.15 5.02 -8.44
N ASN A 89 0.91 5.97 -7.90
CA ASN A 89 2.13 6.46 -8.55
C ASN A 89 3.28 5.43 -8.45
N THR A 90 4.33 5.65 -9.24
CA THR A 90 5.47 4.72 -9.33
C THR A 90 6.22 4.57 -8.01
N GLU A 91 6.28 5.61 -7.18
CA GLU A 91 6.94 5.55 -5.88
C GLU A 91 6.18 4.62 -4.92
N ASN A 92 4.87 4.81 -4.80
CA ASN A 92 4.01 3.97 -3.99
C ASN A 92 4.04 2.52 -4.47
N ILE A 93 3.95 2.27 -5.78
CA ILE A 93 4.08 0.91 -6.35
C ILE A 93 5.39 0.24 -5.89
N ASN A 94 6.51 0.95 -5.96
CA ASN A 94 7.80 0.42 -5.55
C ASN A 94 7.87 0.16 -4.05
N ARG A 95 7.39 1.10 -3.22
CA ARG A 95 7.35 0.95 -1.75
C ARG A 95 6.47 -0.23 -1.34
N SER A 96 5.26 -0.35 -1.90
CA SER A 96 4.34 -1.45 -1.64
C SER A 96 4.93 -2.80 -2.00
N ALA A 97 5.56 -2.91 -3.17
CA ALA A 97 6.18 -4.15 -3.59
C ALA A 97 7.34 -4.56 -2.66
N ASN A 98 8.14 -3.58 -2.21
CA ASN A 98 9.24 -3.85 -1.27
C ASN A 98 8.72 -4.29 0.10
N GLN A 99 7.71 -3.61 0.63
CA GLN A 99 7.11 -3.97 1.92
C GLN A 99 6.39 -5.32 1.87
N GLY A 100 5.61 -5.57 0.81
CA GLY A 100 4.94 -6.86 0.61
C GLY A 100 5.93 -8.02 0.55
N MET A 101 7.03 -7.88 -0.20
CA MET A 101 8.11 -8.87 -0.21
C MET A 101 8.75 -9.06 1.18
N TYR A 102 9.02 -7.95 1.88
CA TYR A 102 9.60 -7.99 3.22
C TYR A 102 8.69 -8.70 4.23
N TYR A 103 7.40 -8.39 4.25
CA TYR A 103 6.44 -9.03 5.15
C TYR A 103 6.22 -10.50 4.80
N ALA A 104 6.12 -10.85 3.51
CA ALA A 104 6.04 -12.24 3.09
C ALA A 104 7.28 -13.05 3.50
N TRP A 105 8.48 -12.47 3.37
CA TRP A 105 9.71 -13.10 3.84
C TRP A 105 9.75 -13.25 5.36
N ARG A 106 9.27 -12.25 6.11
CA ARG A 106 9.34 -12.23 7.57
C ARG A 106 8.40 -13.21 8.25
N GLY A 107 7.25 -13.53 7.63
CA GLY A 107 6.32 -14.58 8.07
C GLY A 107 5.84 -14.40 9.51
#